data_AF-A0A814S7S2-F1
#
_entry.id   AF-A0A814S7S2-F1
#
_cell.length_a   1.000
_cell.length_b   1.000
_cell.length_c   1.000
_cell.angle_alpha   90.00
_cell.angle_beta   90.00
_cell.angle_gamma   90.00
#
_symmetry.space_group_name_H-M   'P 1'
#
loop_
_entity.id
_entity.type
_entity.pdbx_description
1 polymer ?
#
loop_
_entity_poly.entity_id
_entity_poly.type
_entity_poly.pdbx_seq_one_letter_code
_entity_poly.pdbx_strand_id
1 'polypeptide(L)'
;MSADKKSDSQQLDRQQAPVAANQPRENLVRFNYHEDNEGLVNRQINLELYASYAYTAMAHHFDRHDVALKGHHKYFKKMAEEEYEHANKFMEYQNKRGGTIVLLDIKKPTQQSWSSPLEAHETALQLEKDVYKALLELHSYANQHNDPHLTNYLEEEFLDEQVKSIKEYSDYITNLRRVGPGLGEYIFDKEELGD
;
A
#
# COMPACT_ATOMS: atom_id res chain seq x y z
N MET A 1 -76.63 41.05 26.52
CA MET A 1 -76.75 40.37 27.83
C MET A 1 -76.19 38.97 27.66
N SER A 2 -75.47 38.45 28.67
CA SER A 2 -74.69 37.19 28.62
C SER A 2 -73.49 37.27 27.63
N ALA A 3 -72.28 36.73 27.87
CA ALA A 3 -71.84 35.48 28.51
C ALA A 3 -72.26 34.24 27.70
N ASP A 4 -71.42 33.24 27.41
CA ASP A 4 -70.08 32.86 27.91
C ASP A 4 -69.20 32.44 26.67
N LYS A 5 -68.01 31.79 26.68
CA LYS A 5 -67.25 31.01 27.68
C LYS A 5 -65.73 30.96 27.33
N LYS A 6 -65.00 30.11 28.05
CA LYS A 6 -63.57 29.72 27.98
C LYS A 6 -63.25 28.85 26.73
N SER A 7 -62.00 28.50 26.37
CA SER A 7 -60.76 28.39 27.17
C SER A 7 -59.45 28.46 26.37
N ASP A 8 -58.40 29.02 26.98
CA ASP A 8 -57.00 28.60 26.75
C ASP A 8 -56.78 27.17 27.25
N SER A 9 -56.14 26.31 26.43
CA SER A 9 -55.45 25.11 26.91
C SER A 9 -54.57 24.47 25.83
N GLN A 10 -53.30 24.23 26.18
CA GLN A 10 -52.37 23.25 25.57
C GLN A 10 -52.00 23.51 24.09
N GLN A 11 -50.78 23.98 23.81
CA GLN A 11 -49.57 23.14 23.75
C GLN A 11 -49.77 21.82 22.97
N LEU A 12 -49.18 21.75 21.78
CA LEU A 12 -48.37 20.58 21.42
C LEU A 12 -47.23 21.04 20.53
N ASP A 13 -46.14 21.44 21.18
CA ASP A 13 -44.89 21.80 20.52
C ASP A 13 -44.33 20.57 19.79
N ARG A 14 -44.35 20.61 18.45
CA ARG A 14 -43.71 19.61 17.59
C ARG A 14 -42.43 20.18 16.99
N GLN A 15 -41.49 20.51 17.86
CA GLN A 15 -40.07 20.38 17.53
C GLN A 15 -39.86 19.02 16.85
N GLN A 16 -39.51 19.02 15.56
CA GLN A 16 -38.87 17.84 14.98
C GLN A 16 -37.49 17.74 15.62
N ALA A 17 -37.37 16.89 16.63
CA ALA A 17 -36.08 16.60 17.25
C ALA A 17 -35.09 16.19 16.15
N PRO A 18 -33.83 16.69 16.19
CA PRO A 18 -32.84 16.33 15.18
C PRO A 18 -32.65 14.81 15.19
N VAL A 19 -32.97 14.15 14.08
CA VAL A 19 -32.80 12.70 13.93
C VAL A 19 -31.34 12.38 14.24
N ALA A 20 -31.13 11.46 15.20
CA ALA A 20 -29.86 11.35 15.91
C ALA A 20 -28.68 11.07 14.97
N ALA A 21 -27.92 12.11 14.64
CA ALA A 21 -26.79 12.08 13.71
C ALA A 21 -25.56 11.30 14.24
N ASN A 22 -25.74 10.49 15.28
CA ASN A 22 -24.68 9.88 16.08
C ASN A 22 -25.02 8.45 16.54
N GLN A 23 -25.91 7.75 15.83
CA GLN A 23 -25.98 6.28 15.89
C GLN A 23 -24.98 5.70 14.88
N PRO A 24 -24.18 4.67 15.25
CA PRO A 24 -23.32 3.99 14.31
C PRO A 24 -24.18 3.35 13.21
N ARG A 25 -23.82 3.58 11.94
CA ARG A 25 -24.50 2.96 10.81
C ARG A 25 -24.15 1.48 10.75
N GLU A 26 -25.15 0.65 10.50
CA GLU A 26 -24.96 -0.79 10.33
C GLU A 26 -24.04 -1.10 9.14
N ASN A 27 -23.08 -1.99 9.34
CA ASN A 27 -22.09 -2.36 8.32
C ASN A 27 -22.63 -3.48 7.42
N LEU A 28 -23.50 -3.09 6.48
CA LEU A 28 -24.28 -3.99 5.62
C LEU A 28 -23.45 -4.87 4.67
N VAL A 29 -22.14 -4.61 4.51
CA VAL A 29 -21.25 -5.32 3.57
C VAL A 29 -20.22 -6.22 4.25
N ARG A 30 -19.99 -6.07 5.57
CA ARG A 30 -18.98 -6.88 6.27
C ARG A 30 -19.47 -8.30 6.49
N PHE A 31 -18.95 -9.23 5.68
CA PHE A 31 -19.21 -10.66 5.82
C PHE A 31 -17.89 -11.45 5.78
N ASN A 32 -17.77 -12.42 6.70
CA ASN A 32 -16.62 -13.31 6.86
C ASN A 32 -15.26 -12.58 6.87
N TYR A 33 -15.18 -11.41 7.51
CA TYR A 33 -13.98 -10.56 7.53
C TYR A 33 -13.56 -10.26 8.97
N HIS A 34 -12.49 -10.93 9.42
CA HIS A 34 -12.00 -10.86 10.80
C HIS A 34 -11.32 -9.51 11.10
N GLU A 35 -11.38 -9.07 12.36
CA GLU A 35 -10.74 -7.80 12.79
C GLU A 35 -9.21 -7.86 12.64
N ASP A 36 -8.59 -9.02 12.85
CA ASP A 36 -7.16 -9.22 12.58
C ASP A 36 -6.82 -9.14 11.09
N ASN A 37 -7.69 -9.63 10.19
CA ASN A 37 -7.50 -9.52 8.74
C ASN A 37 -7.54 -8.05 8.32
N GLU A 38 -8.52 -7.28 8.83
CA GLU A 38 -8.63 -5.84 8.61
C GLU A 38 -7.41 -5.07 9.15
N GLY A 39 -6.91 -5.44 10.33
CA GLY A 39 -5.71 -4.86 10.93
C GLY A 39 -4.44 -5.17 10.13
N LEU A 40 -4.29 -6.39 9.63
CA LEU A 40 -3.17 -6.80 8.79
C LEU A 40 -3.24 -6.18 7.39
N VAL A 41 -4.42 -6.00 6.80
CA VAL A 41 -4.59 -5.21 5.56
C VAL A 41 -4.21 -3.74 5.78
N ASN A 42 -4.60 -3.12 6.90
CA ASN A 42 -4.13 -1.76 7.25
C ASN A 42 -2.61 -1.68 7.44
N ARG A 43 -1.98 -2.73 7.98
CA ARG A 43 -0.51 -2.84 8.06
C ARG A 43 0.13 -3.00 6.68
N GLN A 44 -0.45 -3.80 5.79
CA GLN A 44 0.05 -3.98 4.42
C GLN A 44 -0.05 -2.67 3.63
N ILE A 45 -1.16 -1.93 3.71
CA ILE A 45 -1.32 -0.59 3.11
C ILE A 45 -0.18 0.35 3.53
N ASN A 46 0.21 0.37 4.81
CA ASN A 46 1.33 1.19 5.28
C ASN A 46 2.70 0.68 4.80
N LEU A 47 2.83 -0.62 4.51
CA LEU A 47 4.05 -1.22 3.98
C LEU A 47 4.26 -0.90 2.49
N GLU A 48 3.22 -0.99 1.65
CA GLU A 48 3.38 -0.66 0.22
C GLU A 48 3.60 0.86 0.04
N LEU A 49 2.95 1.68 0.87
CA LEU A 49 3.23 3.13 0.95
C LEU A 49 4.67 3.43 1.42
N TYR A 50 5.27 2.57 2.26
CA TYR A 50 6.68 2.67 2.63
C TYR A 50 7.59 2.21 1.48
N ALA A 51 7.23 1.13 0.77
CA ALA A 51 7.97 0.64 -0.40
C ALA A 51 8.00 1.69 -1.52
N SER A 52 6.84 2.27 -1.87
CA SER A 52 6.72 3.41 -2.78
C SER A 52 7.61 4.59 -2.37
N TYR A 53 7.67 4.93 -1.08
CA TYR A 53 8.50 6.03 -0.58
C TYR A 53 10.01 5.68 -0.57
N ALA A 54 10.38 4.41 -0.37
CA ALA A 54 11.74 3.92 -0.51
C ALA A 54 12.21 3.94 -1.97
N TYR A 55 11.39 3.48 -2.90
CA TYR A 55 11.67 3.55 -4.33
C TYR A 55 11.72 4.99 -4.85
N THR A 56 10.87 5.89 -4.33
CA THR A 56 10.99 7.35 -4.59
C THR A 56 12.37 7.89 -4.20
N ALA A 57 12.93 7.44 -3.06
CA ALA A 57 14.26 7.84 -2.62
C ALA A 57 15.38 7.24 -3.50
N MET A 58 15.24 6.00 -3.97
CA MET A 58 16.16 5.40 -4.94
C MET A 58 16.14 6.15 -6.28
N ALA A 59 14.95 6.40 -6.83
CA ALA A 59 14.76 7.10 -8.09
C ALA A 59 15.44 8.48 -8.10
N HIS A 60 15.21 9.29 -7.06
CA HIS A 60 15.82 10.61 -6.95
C HIS A 60 17.30 10.60 -6.50
N HIS A 61 17.82 9.48 -6.00
CA HIS A 61 19.26 9.31 -5.84
C HIS A 61 19.96 9.17 -7.20
N PHE A 62 19.42 8.35 -8.12
CA PHE A 62 20.06 8.11 -9.42
C PHE A 62 19.97 9.29 -10.41
N ASP A 63 18.99 10.18 -10.26
CA ASP A 63 18.88 11.44 -11.03
C ASP A 63 19.83 12.57 -10.56
N ARG A 64 20.55 12.37 -9.45
CA ARG A 64 21.52 13.37 -8.98
C ARG A 64 22.61 13.63 -10.01
N HIS A 65 23.04 14.89 -10.12
CA HIS A 65 24.11 15.31 -11.02
C HIS A 65 25.46 14.58 -10.83
N ASP A 66 25.69 14.00 -9.66
CA ASP A 66 26.90 13.24 -9.28
C ASP A 66 26.70 11.71 -9.31
N VAL A 67 25.57 11.24 -9.86
CA VAL A 67 25.26 9.82 -10.11
C VAL A 67 24.80 9.62 -11.57
N ALA A 68 23.79 10.38 -12.01
CA ALA A 68 23.35 10.55 -13.40
C ALA A 68 22.95 9.27 -14.19
N LEU A 69 22.47 8.23 -13.49
CA LEU A 69 22.03 6.95 -14.08
C LEU A 69 20.52 6.99 -14.36
N LYS A 70 20.17 7.40 -15.59
CA LYS A 70 18.79 7.73 -15.97
C LYS A 70 17.88 6.52 -16.16
N GLY A 71 18.43 5.35 -16.47
CA GLY A 71 17.65 4.11 -16.52
C GLY A 71 17.22 3.68 -15.13
N HIS A 72 18.13 3.71 -14.16
CA HIS A 72 17.81 3.46 -12.75
C HIS A 72 16.83 4.49 -12.18
N HIS A 73 16.94 5.77 -12.56
CA HIS A 73 15.93 6.78 -12.20
C HIS A 73 14.53 6.40 -12.72
N LYS A 74 14.39 6.09 -14.01
CA LYS A 74 13.12 5.64 -14.60
C LYS A 74 12.57 4.40 -13.89
N TYR A 75 13.40 3.37 -13.76
CA TYR A 75 13.02 2.07 -13.20
C TYR A 75 12.51 2.21 -11.77
N PHE A 76 13.30 2.79 -10.87
CA PHE A 76 12.85 2.96 -9.48
C PHE A 76 11.70 3.97 -9.34
N LYS A 77 11.52 4.91 -10.30
CA LYS A 77 10.32 5.75 -10.34
C LYS A 77 9.07 4.93 -10.72
N LYS A 78 9.17 4.03 -11.70
CA LYS A 78 8.11 3.09 -12.07
C LYS A 78 7.74 2.19 -10.88
N MET A 79 8.72 1.60 -10.19
CA MET A 79 8.47 0.80 -8.97
C MET A 79 7.78 1.63 -7.87
N ALA A 80 8.15 2.90 -7.71
CA ALA A 80 7.49 3.79 -6.75
C ALA A 80 6.02 4.08 -7.10
N GLU A 81 5.68 4.08 -8.38
CA GLU A 81 4.32 4.26 -8.89
C GLU A 81 3.51 2.95 -8.75
N GLU A 82 4.10 1.79 -9.05
CA GLU A 82 3.47 0.47 -8.90
C GLU A 82 3.16 0.12 -7.43
N GLU A 83 4.08 0.35 -6.49
CA GLU A 83 3.80 0.13 -5.06
C GLU A 83 2.75 1.10 -4.49
N TYR A 84 2.61 2.28 -5.11
CA TYR A 84 1.50 3.18 -4.78
C TYR A 84 0.17 2.62 -5.31
N GLU A 85 0.15 1.99 -6.49
CA GLU A 85 -1.03 1.26 -6.97
C GLU A 85 -1.37 0.05 -6.09
N HIS A 86 -0.38 -0.70 -5.60
CA HIS A 86 -0.57 -1.78 -4.60
C HIS A 86 -1.24 -1.28 -3.31
N ALA A 87 -0.77 -0.16 -2.76
CA ALA A 87 -1.43 0.48 -1.61
C ALA A 87 -2.90 0.82 -1.88
N ASN A 88 -3.22 1.31 -3.09
CA ASN A 88 -4.60 1.64 -3.48
C ASN A 88 -5.45 0.37 -3.69
N LYS A 89 -4.93 -0.69 -4.34
CA LYS A 89 -5.60 -2.00 -4.45
C LYS A 89 -6.08 -2.47 -3.07
N PHE A 90 -5.20 -2.45 -2.06
CA PHE A 90 -5.55 -2.84 -0.68
C PHE A 90 -6.55 -1.89 -0.01
N MET A 91 -6.47 -0.57 -0.23
CA MET A 91 -7.46 0.39 0.29
C MET A 91 -8.86 0.14 -0.31
N GLU A 92 -8.95 -0.12 -1.60
CA GLU A 92 -10.21 -0.48 -2.26
C GLU A 92 -10.75 -1.81 -1.74
N TYR A 93 -9.88 -2.81 -1.55
CA TYR A 93 -10.25 -4.11 -0.99
C TYR A 93 -10.76 -4.00 0.46
N GLN A 94 -10.10 -3.20 1.31
CA GLN A 94 -10.50 -2.92 2.68
C GLN A 94 -11.95 -2.40 2.72
N ASN A 95 -12.24 -1.38 1.91
CA ASN A 95 -13.59 -0.82 1.78
C ASN A 95 -14.60 -1.86 1.21
N LYS A 96 -14.21 -2.61 0.18
CA LYS A 96 -15.02 -3.67 -0.46
C LYS A 96 -15.46 -4.77 0.52
N ARG A 97 -14.64 -5.08 1.53
CA ARG A 97 -14.95 -6.08 2.58
C ARG A 97 -15.65 -5.51 3.81
N GLY A 98 -15.93 -4.21 3.86
CA GLY A 98 -16.51 -3.55 5.05
C GLY A 98 -15.51 -3.40 6.19
N GLY A 99 -14.21 -3.29 5.88
CA GLY A 99 -13.19 -2.80 6.78
C GLY A 99 -13.09 -1.28 6.76
N THR A 100 -12.35 -0.72 7.73
CA THR A 100 -12.05 0.70 7.86
C THR A 100 -10.57 0.93 7.59
N ILE A 101 -10.25 1.81 6.65
CA ILE A 101 -8.86 2.20 6.40
C ILE A 101 -8.35 3.03 7.57
N VAL A 102 -7.23 2.61 8.17
CA VAL A 102 -6.51 3.35 9.20
C VAL A 102 -5.10 3.65 8.71
N LEU A 103 -4.92 4.83 8.13
CA LEU A 103 -3.61 5.29 7.66
C LEU A 103 -2.68 5.59 8.84
N LEU A 104 -1.42 5.18 8.71
CA LEU A 104 -0.36 5.33 9.71
C LEU A 104 0.78 6.20 9.14
N ASP A 105 1.69 6.65 10.00
CA ASP A 105 2.94 7.29 9.60
C ASP A 105 3.68 6.44 8.54
N ILE A 106 3.90 6.99 7.35
CA ILE A 106 4.91 6.45 6.43
C ILE A 106 6.28 6.86 7.00
N LYS A 107 7.07 5.89 7.48
CA LYS A 107 8.40 6.20 8.02
C LYS A 107 9.36 6.54 6.89
N LYS A 108 10.33 7.42 7.15
CA LYS A 108 11.38 7.72 6.17
C LYS A 108 12.16 6.44 5.82
N PRO A 109 12.62 6.26 4.57
CA PRO A 109 13.51 5.16 4.23
C PRO A 109 14.77 5.16 5.09
N THR A 110 15.21 3.97 5.51
CA THR A 110 16.40 3.74 6.34
C THR A 110 17.68 4.15 5.63
N GLN A 111 17.73 3.94 4.32
CA GLN A 111 18.82 4.35 3.41
C GLN A 111 18.28 5.32 2.36
N GLN A 112 19.06 6.35 2.03
CA GLN A 112 18.69 7.45 1.12
C GLN A 112 19.85 7.83 0.16
N SER A 113 20.86 6.98 0.10
CA SER A 113 22.03 7.12 -0.77
C SER A 113 22.70 5.76 -0.90
N TRP A 114 23.09 5.40 -2.12
CA TRP A 114 23.76 4.15 -2.44
C TRP A 114 25.13 4.47 -3.06
N SER A 115 26.10 3.57 -2.89
CA SER A 115 27.45 3.70 -3.46
C SER A 115 27.55 3.20 -4.89
N SER A 116 26.58 2.38 -5.31
CA SER A 116 26.50 1.74 -6.63
C SER A 116 25.06 1.32 -6.93
N PRO A 117 24.68 1.11 -8.21
CA PRO A 117 23.51 0.35 -8.60
C PRO A 117 23.36 -0.99 -7.90
N LEU A 118 24.47 -1.72 -7.71
CA LEU A 118 24.45 -3.03 -7.06
C LEU A 118 23.90 -2.96 -5.63
N GLU A 119 24.33 -1.97 -4.84
CA GLU A 119 23.82 -1.77 -3.47
C GLU A 119 22.34 -1.37 -3.45
N ALA A 120 21.87 -0.60 -4.44
CA ALA A 120 20.46 -0.23 -4.55
C ALA A 120 19.57 -1.42 -4.92
N HIS A 121 19.98 -2.24 -5.90
CA HIS A 121 19.26 -3.47 -6.25
C HIS A 121 19.32 -4.50 -5.11
N GLU A 122 20.41 -4.60 -4.36
CA GLU A 122 20.49 -5.42 -3.14
C GLU A 122 19.57 -4.90 -2.01
N THR A 123 19.40 -3.58 -1.89
CA THR A 123 18.42 -2.95 -0.97
C THR A 123 16.99 -3.26 -1.39
N ALA A 124 16.68 -3.11 -2.68
CA ALA A 124 15.37 -3.40 -3.26
C ALA A 124 14.99 -4.88 -3.10
N LEU A 125 15.90 -5.81 -3.41
CA LEU A 125 15.68 -7.25 -3.19
C LEU A 125 15.37 -7.61 -1.72
N GLN A 126 15.84 -6.83 -0.75
CA GLN A 126 15.49 -7.04 0.66
C GLN A 126 14.11 -6.46 0.99
N LEU A 127 13.78 -5.27 0.48
CA LEU A 127 12.45 -4.65 0.60
C LEU A 127 11.35 -5.58 0.06
N GLU A 128 11.52 -6.10 -1.15
CA GLU A 128 10.63 -7.07 -1.80
C GLU A 128 10.37 -8.32 -0.95
N LYS A 129 11.42 -8.85 -0.29
CA LYS A 129 11.30 -10.01 0.58
C LYS A 129 10.56 -9.72 1.87
N ASP A 130 10.69 -8.50 2.40
CA ASP A 130 9.97 -8.07 3.61
C ASP A 130 8.49 -7.77 3.30
N VAL A 131 8.18 -7.21 2.11
CA VAL A 131 6.81 -7.09 1.55
C VAL A 131 6.19 -8.47 1.36
N TYR A 132 6.85 -9.36 0.62
CA TYR A 132 6.36 -10.72 0.37
C TYR A 132 6.15 -11.53 1.65
N LYS A 133 7.03 -11.36 2.65
CA LYS A 133 6.87 -11.99 3.96
C LYS A 133 5.63 -11.46 4.72
N ALA A 134 5.30 -10.19 4.59
CA ALA A 134 4.08 -9.63 5.18
C ALA A 134 2.81 -10.11 4.46
N LEU A 135 2.86 -10.26 3.13
CA LEU A 135 1.78 -10.88 2.34
C LEU A 135 1.55 -12.36 2.74
N LEU A 136 2.62 -13.13 2.97
CA LEU A 136 2.53 -14.50 3.48
C LEU A 136 2.00 -14.58 4.93
N GLU A 137 2.33 -13.60 5.77
CA GLU A 137 1.76 -13.46 7.12
C GLU A 137 0.24 -13.21 7.04
N LEU A 138 -0.17 -12.21 6.24
CA LEU A 138 -1.57 -11.85 5.98
C LEU A 138 -2.37 -13.02 5.37
N HIS A 139 -1.80 -13.74 4.40
CA HIS A 139 -2.40 -14.95 3.80
C HIS A 139 -2.60 -16.06 4.83
N SER A 140 -1.59 -16.29 5.69
CA SER A 140 -1.69 -17.30 6.75
C SER A 140 -2.82 -16.99 7.75
N TYR A 141 -2.98 -15.72 8.15
CA TYR A 141 -4.11 -15.30 9.01
C TYR A 141 -5.45 -15.38 8.28
N ALA A 142 -5.52 -14.98 7.00
CA ALA A 142 -6.72 -15.12 6.19
C ALA A 142 -7.21 -16.58 6.12
N ASN A 143 -6.29 -17.52 5.90
CA ASN A 143 -6.58 -18.96 5.89
C ASN A 143 -6.99 -19.47 7.29
N GLN A 144 -6.32 -19.05 8.36
CA GLN A 144 -6.70 -19.41 9.74
C GLN A 144 -8.12 -18.94 10.10
N HIS A 145 -8.52 -17.76 9.63
CA HIS A 145 -9.87 -17.21 9.81
C HIS A 145 -10.90 -17.75 8.80
N ASN A 146 -10.52 -18.70 7.93
CA ASN A 146 -11.36 -19.27 6.88
C ASN A 146 -11.94 -18.20 5.94
N ASP A 147 -11.12 -17.23 5.51
CA ASP A 147 -11.47 -16.18 4.54
C ASP A 147 -10.87 -16.48 3.15
N PRO A 148 -11.49 -17.39 2.35
CA PRO A 148 -10.95 -17.79 1.05
C PRO A 148 -10.98 -16.68 0.01
N HIS A 149 -11.82 -15.65 0.19
CA HIS A 149 -11.81 -14.49 -0.70
C HIS A 149 -10.57 -13.62 -0.47
N LEU A 150 -10.04 -13.56 0.76
CA LEU A 150 -8.78 -12.86 1.04
C LEU A 150 -7.57 -13.68 0.60
N THR A 151 -7.54 -15.00 0.80
CA THR A 151 -6.42 -15.83 0.29
C THR A 151 -6.34 -15.77 -1.24
N ASN A 152 -7.47 -15.97 -1.94
CA ASN A 152 -7.56 -15.91 -3.41
C ASN A 152 -7.15 -14.53 -3.97
N TYR A 153 -7.57 -13.44 -3.30
CA TYR A 153 -7.17 -12.09 -3.69
C TYR A 153 -5.66 -11.85 -3.56
N LEU A 154 -5.04 -12.35 -2.49
CA LEU A 154 -3.58 -12.26 -2.32
C LEU A 154 -2.83 -13.10 -3.36
N GLU A 155 -3.34 -14.30 -3.65
CA GLU A 155 -2.80 -15.22 -4.66
C GLU A 155 -2.85 -14.64 -6.08
N GLU A 156 -3.99 -14.03 -6.48
CA GLU A 156 -4.20 -13.47 -7.83
C GLU A 156 -3.48 -12.13 -8.06
N GLU A 157 -3.48 -11.23 -7.07
CA GLU A 157 -3.09 -9.82 -7.27
C GLU A 157 -1.69 -9.45 -6.77
N PHE A 158 -1.00 -10.33 -6.02
CA PHE A 158 0.28 -10.00 -5.37
C PHE A 158 1.31 -11.14 -5.26
N LEU A 159 0.92 -12.37 -4.86
CA LEU A 159 1.91 -13.40 -4.49
C LEU A 159 2.74 -13.90 -5.69
N ASP A 160 2.15 -14.05 -6.87
CA ASP A 160 2.88 -14.39 -8.11
C ASP A 160 3.67 -13.18 -8.66
N GLU A 161 3.26 -11.96 -8.33
CA GLU A 161 3.97 -10.72 -8.71
C GLU A 161 5.26 -10.57 -7.90
N GLN A 162 5.22 -10.64 -6.57
CA GLN A 162 6.43 -10.57 -5.74
C GLN A 162 7.45 -11.67 -6.05
N VAL A 163 7.01 -12.87 -6.46
CA VAL A 163 7.93 -13.94 -6.88
C VAL A 163 8.67 -13.57 -8.18
N LYS A 164 8.05 -12.80 -9.08
CA LYS A 164 8.71 -12.24 -10.28
C LYS A 164 9.65 -11.09 -9.90
N SER A 165 9.23 -10.14 -9.06
CA SER A 165 10.06 -9.02 -8.61
C SER A 165 11.33 -9.52 -7.92
N ILE A 166 11.20 -10.45 -6.96
CA ILE A 166 12.34 -11.10 -6.28
C ILE A 166 13.28 -11.82 -7.27
N LYS A 167 12.75 -12.38 -8.36
CA LYS A 167 13.54 -13.04 -9.41
C LYS A 167 14.26 -12.02 -10.31
N GLU A 168 13.59 -10.95 -10.71
CA GLU A 168 14.12 -9.87 -11.55
C GLU A 168 15.31 -9.17 -10.84
N TYR A 169 15.11 -8.72 -9.60
CA TYR A 169 16.20 -8.14 -8.81
C TYR A 169 17.38 -9.11 -8.61
N SER A 170 17.12 -10.41 -8.47
CA SER A 170 18.18 -11.42 -8.39
C SER A 170 18.98 -11.56 -9.70
N ASP A 171 18.35 -11.37 -10.85
CA ASP A 171 19.03 -11.36 -12.15
C ASP A 171 19.82 -10.06 -12.35
N TYR A 172 19.24 -8.90 -12.01
CA TYR A 172 19.91 -7.60 -12.06
C TYR A 172 21.16 -7.56 -11.18
N ILE A 173 21.08 -8.04 -9.93
CA ILE A 173 22.25 -8.19 -9.03
C ILE A 173 23.31 -9.11 -9.66
N THR A 174 22.88 -10.20 -10.32
CA THR A 174 23.79 -11.15 -10.98
C THR A 174 24.47 -10.54 -12.22
N ASN A 175 23.74 -9.73 -12.99
CA ASN A 175 24.26 -9.02 -14.17
C ASN A 175 25.21 -7.88 -13.74
N LEU A 176 24.82 -7.05 -12.76
CA LEU A 176 25.65 -5.97 -12.21
C LEU A 176 26.98 -6.48 -11.65
N ARG A 177 26.96 -7.58 -10.88
CA ARG A 177 28.19 -8.28 -10.42
C ARG A 177 29.05 -8.86 -11.56
N ARG A 178 28.46 -9.11 -12.74
CA ARG A 178 29.19 -9.63 -13.93
C ARG A 178 29.80 -8.51 -14.78
N VAL A 179 29.10 -7.39 -14.98
CA VAL A 179 29.59 -6.25 -15.78
C VAL A 179 30.59 -5.37 -15.01
N GLY A 180 30.44 -5.29 -13.67
CA GLY A 180 31.33 -4.53 -12.80
C GLY A 180 31.13 -3.01 -12.86
N PRO A 181 31.89 -2.26 -12.05
CA PRO A 181 31.65 -0.83 -11.84
C PRO A 181 32.05 0.06 -13.02
N GLY A 182 31.50 1.28 -13.05
CA GLY A 182 31.81 2.31 -14.02
C GLY A 182 31.19 2.02 -15.39
N LEU A 183 31.97 1.50 -16.34
CA LEU A 183 31.48 1.25 -17.70
C LEU A 183 30.42 0.13 -17.72
N GLY A 184 30.53 -0.88 -16.85
CA GLY A 184 29.53 -1.94 -16.75
C GLY A 184 28.18 -1.43 -16.25
N GLU A 185 28.20 -0.67 -15.14
CA GLU A 185 27.03 0.03 -14.59
C GLU A 185 26.39 0.99 -15.61
N TYR A 186 27.20 1.74 -16.36
CA TYR A 186 26.71 2.64 -17.42
C TYR A 186 26.03 1.87 -18.57
N ILE A 187 26.61 0.75 -19.01
CA ILE A 187 26.01 -0.10 -20.06
C ILE A 187 24.70 -0.71 -19.54
N PHE A 188 24.66 -1.21 -18.31
CA PHE A 188 23.44 -1.74 -17.70
C PHE A 188 22.32 -0.68 -17.62
N ASP A 189 22.66 0.56 -17.22
CA ASP A 189 21.74 1.70 -17.24
C ASP A 189 21.25 2.10 -18.64
N LYS A 190 21.93 1.68 -19.72
CA LYS A 190 21.56 2.00 -21.12
C LYS A 190 20.83 0.86 -21.84
N GLU A 191 21.23 -0.39 -21.63
CA GLU A 191 20.75 -1.54 -22.41
C GLU A 191 19.71 -2.38 -21.66
N GLU A 192 19.74 -2.42 -20.31
CA GLU A 192 18.77 -3.20 -19.50
C GLU A 192 17.63 -2.31 -18.98
N LEU A 193 17.94 -1.07 -18.57
CA LEU A 193 16.97 -0.10 -18.03
C LEU A 193 16.75 1.13 -18.92
N GLY A 194 17.08 1.04 -20.22
CA GLY A 194 17.18 2.19 -21.12
C GLY A 194 15.87 2.84 -21.56
N ASP A 195 14.83 2.04 -21.80
CA ASP A 195 13.58 2.41 -22.50
C ASP A 195 12.54 3.12 -21.62
#